data_AF-A0A9W6KKE1-F1
#
_entry.id   AF-A0A9W6KKE1-F1
#
_cell.length_a   1.000
_cell.length_b   1.000
_cell.length_c   1.000
_cell.angle_alpha   90.00
_cell.angle_beta   90.00
_cell.angle_gamma   90.00
#
_symmetry.space_group_name_H-M   'P 1'
#
loop_
_entity.id
_entity.type
_entity.pdbx_description
1 polymer ?
#
loop_
_entity_poly.entity_id
_entity_poly.type
_entity_poly.pdbx_seq_one_letter_code
_entity_poly.pdbx_strand_id
1 'polypeptide(L)'
;MRTVTLLVAVLAALAACGARADRPGDPAPPPSGAPEIHDAWTSCRQEADPSTFEPTIVLSLPRLPAGFEPAELVVCSAGTQQRPDGGEDFVQLERRGRDVAAVTAALRLPSAPLTGNPCTADLPGIPWFAVLDAAGHWLRPGVAADACGKIRFEARTAVEHAQLTVVATTVLGESRSASSAASGCPMGYGNMVAAETAGGRLPGAEPDAPTGEMRVCLYTVAPAERGGDKPAGRFDRGGQISAAAWAPLRTTLLAAGPPAPCTANAGRFALIRRADNNLGAVYFELDGCHRLLFETASGSAVRQGTPALAAELERAV
;
A
#
# COMPACT_ATOMS: atom_id res chain seq x y z
N MET A 1 -10.23 64.50 -33.67
CA MET A 1 -10.69 64.06 -32.33
C MET A 1 -10.47 62.54 -32.28
N ARG A 2 -9.28 62.04 -31.96
CA ARG A 2 -8.77 61.69 -30.62
C ARG A 2 -9.83 61.08 -29.67
N THR A 3 -9.90 59.75 -29.67
CA THR A 3 -9.97 58.95 -28.44
C THR A 3 -9.28 57.61 -28.71
N VAL A 4 -8.12 57.46 -28.08
CA VAL A 4 -7.30 56.25 -28.00
C VAL A 4 -7.76 55.53 -26.73
N THR A 5 -8.19 54.27 -26.85
CA THR A 5 -8.47 53.43 -25.67
C THR A 5 -7.46 52.29 -25.67
N LEU A 6 -6.51 52.38 -24.73
CA LEU A 6 -5.52 51.36 -24.39
C LEU A 6 -6.22 50.05 -24.00
N LEU A 7 -5.79 48.93 -24.59
CA LEU A 7 -5.93 47.62 -23.96
C LEU A 7 -4.57 47.26 -23.35
N VAL A 8 -4.52 47.24 -22.02
CA VAL A 8 -3.36 46.87 -21.21
C VAL A 8 -3.19 45.34 -21.28
N ALA A 9 -2.06 44.90 -21.82
CA ALA A 9 -1.62 43.52 -21.75
C ALA A 9 -1.20 43.19 -20.30
N VAL A 10 -1.98 42.36 -19.62
CA VAL A 10 -1.60 41.79 -18.32
C VAL A 10 -0.76 40.54 -18.57
N LEU A 11 0.56 40.71 -18.61
CA LEU A 11 1.54 39.64 -18.46
C LEU A 11 1.60 39.26 -16.98
N ALA A 12 0.86 38.22 -16.59
CA ALA A 12 1.00 37.60 -15.29
C ALA A 12 2.19 36.62 -15.33
N ALA A 13 3.29 37.01 -14.68
CA ALA A 13 4.43 36.15 -14.42
C ALA A 13 4.05 35.05 -13.42
N LEU A 14 3.85 33.82 -13.91
CA LEU A 14 3.77 32.61 -13.09
C LEU A 14 5.19 32.20 -12.68
N ALA A 15 5.74 32.88 -11.68
CA ALA A 15 6.84 32.37 -10.87
C ALA A 15 6.23 31.81 -9.59
N ALA A 16 5.77 30.56 -9.62
CA ALA A 16 5.21 29.86 -8.47
C ALA A 16 5.94 28.53 -8.28
N CYS A 17 6.68 28.46 -7.18
CA CYS A 17 7.29 27.31 -6.49
C CYS A 17 7.16 25.94 -7.16
N GLY A 18 8.00 25.68 -8.16
CA GLY A 18 8.41 24.32 -8.46
C GLY A 18 9.38 23.86 -7.38
N ALA A 19 8.89 23.14 -6.37
CA ALA A 19 9.76 22.19 -5.67
C ALA A 19 10.36 21.30 -6.77
N ARG A 20 11.68 21.38 -6.96
CA ARG A 20 12.38 20.45 -7.83
C ARG A 20 12.11 19.07 -7.24
N ALA A 21 11.26 18.28 -7.89
CA ALA A 21 11.33 16.85 -7.72
C ALA A 21 12.76 16.48 -8.14
N ASP A 22 13.55 15.97 -7.19
CA ASP A 22 14.90 15.50 -7.42
C ASP A 22 14.92 14.65 -8.69
N ARG A 23 15.80 15.00 -9.65
CA ARG A 23 15.91 14.17 -10.84
C ARG A 23 16.43 12.81 -10.39
N PRO A 24 15.89 11.70 -10.93
CA PRO A 24 16.52 10.40 -10.76
C PRO A 24 17.99 10.49 -11.22
N GLY A 25 18.93 10.38 -10.28
CA GLY A 25 20.37 10.48 -10.53
C GLY A 25 21.07 11.71 -9.95
N ASP A 26 20.36 12.63 -9.28
CA ASP A 26 21.05 13.66 -8.49
C ASP A 26 21.83 12.99 -7.33
N PRO A 27 23.09 13.38 -7.07
CA PRO A 27 23.88 12.81 -5.99
C PRO A 27 23.15 12.95 -4.66
N ALA A 28 23.08 11.87 -3.89
CA ALA A 28 22.62 11.95 -2.51
C ALA A 28 23.47 13.01 -1.78
N PRO A 29 22.84 13.93 -1.02
CA PRO A 29 23.58 14.91 -0.25
C PRO A 29 24.56 14.19 0.68
N PRO A 30 25.77 14.75 0.89
CA PRO A 30 26.74 14.13 1.78
C PRO A 30 26.12 13.95 3.17
N PRO A 31 26.43 12.85 3.88
CA PRO A 31 25.93 12.64 5.22
C PRO A 31 26.34 13.83 6.09
N SER A 32 25.37 14.51 6.67
CA SER A 32 25.60 15.74 7.44
C SER A 32 25.34 15.51 8.92
N GLY A 33 26.24 16.02 9.77
CA GLY A 33 26.07 16.01 11.22
C GLY A 33 26.81 14.88 11.93
N ALA A 34 26.90 15.00 13.25
CA ALA A 34 27.36 13.92 14.11
C ALA A 34 26.24 12.87 14.25
N PRO A 35 26.56 11.57 14.29
CA PRO A 35 25.56 10.55 14.60
C PRO A 35 25.00 10.79 16.00
N GLU A 36 23.69 10.64 16.12
CA GLU A 36 23.01 10.58 17.40
C GLU A 36 23.25 9.20 18.02
N ILE A 37 23.79 9.19 19.24
CA ILE A 37 24.02 7.98 20.02
C ILE A 37 23.03 8.03 21.17
N HIS A 38 22.19 7.00 21.26
CA HIS A 38 21.15 6.87 22.28
C HIS A 38 21.63 5.97 23.41
N ASP A 39 21.19 6.26 24.64
CA ASP A 39 21.70 5.60 25.84
C ASP A 39 21.35 4.10 25.92
N ALA A 40 20.15 3.73 25.46
CA ALA A 40 19.68 2.35 25.55
C ALA A 40 18.71 2.01 24.42
N TRP A 41 18.83 0.80 23.89
CA TRP A 41 17.87 0.26 22.94
C TRP A 41 16.60 -0.20 23.64
N THR A 42 15.43 0.24 23.16
CA THR A 42 14.15 -0.18 23.71
C THR A 42 13.55 -1.36 22.95
N SER A 43 13.10 -1.13 21.71
CA SER A 43 12.51 -2.16 20.84
C SER A 43 12.30 -1.64 19.42
N CYS A 44 12.20 -2.53 18.43
CA CYS A 44 11.81 -2.15 17.08
C CYS A 44 10.47 -1.39 17.03
N ARG A 45 9.52 -1.69 17.91
CA ARG A 45 8.21 -1.03 17.93
C ARG A 45 8.30 0.46 18.23
N GLN A 46 9.26 0.85 19.07
CA GLN A 46 9.42 2.24 19.50
C GLN A 46 10.39 3.00 18.59
N GLU A 47 11.46 2.34 18.15
CA GLU A 47 12.54 3.01 17.41
C GLU A 47 12.37 2.97 15.88
N ALA A 48 11.59 2.00 15.36
CA ALA A 48 11.42 1.79 13.93
C ALA A 48 9.94 1.82 13.54
N ASP A 49 9.50 2.92 12.92
CA ASP A 49 8.16 3.01 12.35
C ASP A 49 8.06 2.17 11.06
N PRO A 50 7.27 1.08 11.04
CA PRO A 50 7.12 0.23 9.88
C PRO A 50 6.34 0.89 8.73
N SER A 51 5.65 2.02 8.97
CA SER A 51 4.91 2.76 7.94
C SER A 51 5.79 3.71 7.12
N THR A 52 6.98 4.04 7.63
CA THR A 52 7.95 4.90 6.95
C THR A 52 8.94 4.05 6.14
N PHE A 53 8.59 3.72 4.90
CA PHE A 53 9.50 3.05 3.97
C PHE A 53 10.27 4.08 3.14
N GLU A 54 11.49 4.37 3.58
CA GLU A 54 12.43 5.22 2.83
C GLU A 54 13.70 4.42 2.51
N PRO A 55 13.75 3.74 1.35
CA PRO A 55 14.82 2.78 1.06
C PRO A 55 16.21 3.43 1.02
N THR A 56 16.29 4.73 0.75
CA THR A 56 17.54 5.48 0.58
C THR A 56 17.89 6.37 1.77
N ILE A 57 17.08 6.45 2.83
CA ILE A 57 17.34 7.36 3.96
C ILE A 57 18.70 7.09 4.62
N VAL A 58 19.16 5.84 4.61
CA VAL A 58 20.48 5.46 5.13
C VAL A 58 21.66 6.10 4.38
N LEU A 59 21.46 6.64 3.18
CA LEU A 59 22.50 7.37 2.45
C LEU A 59 22.74 8.77 3.01
N SER A 60 21.73 9.38 3.63
CA SER A 60 21.82 10.73 4.23
C SER A 60 22.17 10.71 5.72
N LEU A 61 22.04 9.56 6.40
CA LEU A 61 22.39 9.42 7.81
C LEU A 61 23.91 9.56 8.06
N PRO A 62 24.34 10.10 9.22
CA PRO A 62 25.74 10.15 9.62
C PRO A 62 26.42 8.77 9.61
N ARG A 63 27.70 8.74 9.23
CA ARG A 63 28.51 7.51 9.20
C ARG A 63 28.77 6.98 10.62
N LEU A 64 29.06 5.69 10.72
CA LEU A 64 29.51 5.05 11.95
C LEU A 64 30.80 5.74 12.47
N PRO A 65 30.83 6.28 13.71
CA PRO A 65 32.04 6.87 14.27
C PRO A 65 33.18 5.86 14.36
N ALA A 66 34.42 6.31 14.15
CA ALA A 66 35.59 5.46 14.27
C ALA A 66 35.77 4.85 15.69
N GLY A 67 35.31 5.55 16.72
CA GLY A 67 35.37 5.09 18.11
C GLY A 67 34.15 4.28 18.59
N PHE A 68 33.11 4.15 17.77
CA PHE A 68 31.98 3.28 18.10
C PHE A 68 32.33 1.85 17.67
N GLU A 69 32.26 0.92 18.62
CA GLU A 69 32.59 -0.50 18.42
C GLU A 69 31.32 -1.34 18.53
N PRO A 70 30.65 -1.66 17.39
CA PRO A 70 29.47 -2.51 17.41
C PRO A 70 29.77 -3.88 18.03
N ALA A 71 28.93 -4.28 18.97
CA ALA A 71 28.91 -5.59 19.59
C ALA A 71 27.64 -6.39 19.24
N GLU A 72 26.58 -5.71 18.80
CA GLU A 72 25.30 -6.32 18.41
C GLU A 72 24.65 -5.56 17.26
N LEU A 73 23.96 -6.29 16.38
CA LEU A 73 23.14 -5.78 15.30
C LEU A 73 21.67 -6.07 15.62
N VAL A 74 20.83 -5.05 15.55
CA VAL A 74 19.37 -5.18 15.55
C VAL A 74 18.85 -4.91 14.15
N VAL A 75 18.00 -5.79 13.63
CA VAL A 75 17.24 -5.61 12.39
C VAL A 75 15.76 -5.62 12.69
N CYS A 76 15.08 -4.55 12.30
CA CYS A 76 13.65 -4.39 12.38
C CYS A 76 13.03 -4.62 11.01
N SER A 77 12.11 -5.56 10.91
CA SER A 77 11.40 -5.85 9.66
C SER A 77 9.92 -6.05 9.94
N ALA A 78 9.06 -5.57 9.04
CA ALA A 78 7.64 -5.86 9.08
C ALA A 78 7.25 -6.84 7.97
N GLY A 79 6.24 -7.66 8.22
CA GLY A 79 5.75 -8.65 7.26
C GLY A 79 4.45 -9.28 7.73
N THR A 80 3.91 -10.20 6.92
CA THR A 80 2.72 -10.97 7.28
C THR A 80 3.08 -12.27 7.97
N GLN A 81 2.37 -12.62 9.03
CA GLN A 81 2.46 -13.91 9.69
C GLN A 81 1.10 -14.59 9.72
N GLN A 82 1.04 -15.84 9.26
CA GLN A 82 -0.19 -16.61 9.27
C GLN A 82 -0.51 -17.09 10.69
N ARG A 83 -1.78 -16.95 11.08
CA ARG A 83 -2.33 -17.45 12.35
C ARG A 83 -2.84 -18.89 12.20
N PRO A 84 -2.95 -19.66 13.30
CA PRO A 84 -3.49 -21.02 13.26
C PRO A 84 -4.93 -21.14 12.74
N ASP A 85 -5.73 -20.07 12.84
CA ASP A 85 -7.11 -20.01 12.35
C ASP A 85 -7.21 -19.67 10.84
N GLY A 86 -6.07 -19.53 10.16
CA GLY A 86 -5.98 -19.17 8.74
C GLY A 86 -5.96 -17.66 8.47
N GLY A 87 -6.16 -16.81 9.49
CA GLY A 87 -5.97 -15.37 9.37
C GLY A 87 -4.50 -14.99 9.18
N GLU A 88 -4.25 -13.70 8.91
CA GLU A 88 -2.91 -13.13 8.79
C GLU A 88 -2.81 -11.87 9.65
N ASP A 89 -1.72 -11.76 10.41
CA ASP A 89 -1.35 -10.55 11.11
C ASP A 89 -0.23 -9.85 10.35
N PHE A 90 -0.26 -8.51 10.32
CA PHE A 90 0.92 -7.73 10.02
C PHE A 90 1.74 -7.60 11.30
N VAL A 91 2.95 -8.15 11.29
CA VAL A 91 3.83 -8.22 12.45
C VAL A 91 5.14 -7.48 12.20
N GLN A 92 5.71 -6.93 13.26
CA GLN A 92 7.08 -6.46 13.29
C GLN A 92 7.95 -7.47 14.02
N LEU A 93 9.05 -7.87 13.38
CA LEU A 93 10.06 -8.76 13.93
C LEU A 93 11.27 -7.94 14.33
N GLU A 94 11.71 -8.14 15.57
CA GLU A 94 13.02 -7.72 16.05
C GLU A 94 13.97 -8.91 15.99
N ARG A 95 15.03 -8.75 15.21
CA ARG A 95 16.05 -9.77 14.99
C ARG A 95 17.39 -9.26 15.48
N ARG A 96 18.12 -10.08 16.23
CA ARG A 96 19.40 -9.71 16.87
C ARG A 96 20.50 -10.70 16.56
N GLY A 97 21.72 -10.19 16.39
CA GLY A 97 22.93 -11.01 16.19
C GLY A 97 24.17 -10.33 16.74
N ARG A 98 25.12 -11.13 17.23
CA ARG A 98 26.38 -10.65 17.83
C ARG A 98 27.60 -10.82 16.91
N ASP A 99 27.49 -11.62 15.85
CA ASP A 99 28.51 -11.68 14.82
C ASP A 99 28.35 -10.48 13.87
N VAL A 100 28.94 -9.36 14.26
CA VAL A 100 28.80 -8.07 13.57
C VAL A 100 30.04 -7.66 12.78
N ALA A 101 31.08 -8.51 12.71
CA ALA A 101 32.36 -8.14 12.11
C ALA A 101 32.22 -7.70 10.63
N ALA A 102 31.48 -8.47 9.83
CA ALA A 102 31.23 -8.15 8.42
C ALA A 102 30.41 -6.87 8.25
N VAL A 103 29.42 -6.66 9.12
CA VAL A 103 28.55 -5.47 9.13
C VAL A 103 29.38 -4.24 9.47
N THR A 104 30.17 -4.28 10.54
CA THR A 104 31.06 -3.19 10.95
C THR A 104 32.06 -2.85 9.85
N ALA A 105 32.67 -3.85 9.21
CA ALA A 105 33.60 -3.64 8.10
C ALA A 105 32.91 -2.93 6.92
N ALA A 106 31.71 -3.36 6.54
CA ALA A 106 30.95 -2.77 5.45
C ALA A 106 30.48 -1.33 5.76
N LEU A 107 30.06 -1.06 7.00
CA LEU A 107 29.64 0.29 7.44
C LEU A 107 30.79 1.29 7.47
N ARG A 108 32.03 0.82 7.67
CA ARG A 108 33.24 1.63 7.67
C ARG A 108 33.83 1.89 6.28
N LEU A 109 33.25 1.30 5.22
CA LEU A 109 33.70 1.60 3.85
C LEU A 109 33.44 3.06 3.49
N PRO A 110 34.30 3.70 2.70
CA PRO A 110 34.01 4.99 2.11
C PRO A 110 32.97 4.84 0.99
N SER A 111 32.25 5.94 0.70
CA SER A 111 31.50 6.04 -0.56
C SER A 111 32.48 5.95 -1.73
N ALA A 112 32.07 5.26 -2.80
CA ALA A 112 32.83 5.25 -4.04
C ALA A 112 32.67 6.59 -4.78
N PRO A 113 33.68 7.03 -5.56
CA PRO A 113 33.53 8.16 -6.46
C PRO A 113 32.40 7.91 -7.47
N LEU A 114 31.61 8.94 -7.76
CA LEU A 114 30.57 8.85 -8.77
C LEU A 114 31.16 8.55 -10.15
N THR A 115 30.49 7.66 -10.89
CA THR A 115 30.81 7.38 -12.29
C THR A 115 30.06 8.32 -13.22
N GLY A 116 30.65 8.63 -14.37
CA GLY A 116 29.94 9.31 -15.47
C GLY A 116 29.15 8.35 -16.37
N ASN A 117 29.20 7.04 -16.11
CA ASN A 117 28.53 6.02 -16.90
C ASN A 117 27.03 5.90 -16.53
N PRO A 118 26.18 5.43 -17.46
CA PRO A 118 24.77 5.17 -17.15
C PRO A 118 24.64 4.10 -16.06
N CYS A 119 23.75 4.36 -15.11
CA CYS A 119 23.40 3.45 -14.03
C CYS A 119 21.99 2.88 -14.24
N THR A 120 21.74 1.70 -13.68
CA THR A 120 20.40 1.09 -13.67
C THR A 120 19.44 1.92 -12.81
N ALA A 121 18.14 1.81 -13.04
CA ALA A 121 17.11 2.54 -12.28
C ALA A 121 16.60 1.79 -11.03
N ASP A 122 17.22 0.67 -10.65
CA ASP A 122 16.82 -0.07 -9.44
C ASP A 122 17.12 0.74 -8.17
N LEU A 123 16.24 0.60 -7.18
CA LEU A 123 16.31 1.22 -5.87
C LEU A 123 16.56 0.13 -4.81
N PRO A 124 17.81 -0.33 -4.64
CA PRO A 124 18.11 -1.33 -3.63
C PRO A 124 17.85 -0.74 -2.25
N GLY A 125 16.99 -1.39 -1.47
CA GLY A 125 16.76 -1.05 -0.06
C GLY A 125 17.65 -1.88 0.87
N ILE A 126 17.78 -1.42 2.11
CA ILE A 126 18.29 -2.19 3.24
C ILE A 126 17.19 -2.23 4.31
N PRO A 127 16.97 -3.35 5.00
CA PRO A 127 16.04 -3.37 6.14
C PRO A 127 16.40 -2.30 7.16
N TRP A 128 15.43 -1.85 7.97
CA TRP A 128 15.75 -0.97 9.08
C TRP A 128 16.68 -1.70 10.05
N PHE A 129 17.81 -1.09 10.42
CA PHE A 129 18.77 -1.70 11.35
C PHE A 129 19.45 -0.66 12.24
N ALA A 130 19.94 -1.11 13.38
CA ALA A 130 20.75 -0.34 14.32
C ALA A 130 21.92 -1.19 14.82
N VAL A 131 23.00 -0.54 15.24
CA VAL A 131 24.13 -1.20 15.91
C VAL A 131 24.21 -0.75 17.35
N LEU A 132 24.51 -1.68 18.24
CA LEU A 132 24.69 -1.44 19.66
C LEU A 132 26.14 -1.72 20.05
N ASP A 133 26.69 -0.94 20.96
CA ASP A 133 27.98 -1.25 21.59
C ASP A 133 27.82 -2.25 22.75
N ALA A 134 28.92 -2.59 23.42
CA ALA A 134 28.91 -3.53 24.55
C ALA A 134 28.18 -2.99 25.80
N ALA A 135 27.98 -1.67 25.91
CA ALA A 135 27.24 -1.04 27.00
C ALA A 135 25.74 -0.92 26.68
N GLY A 136 25.33 -1.20 25.44
CA GLY A 136 23.95 -1.12 24.99
C GLY A 136 23.55 0.25 24.42
N HIS A 137 24.50 1.18 24.28
CA HIS A 137 24.26 2.41 23.54
C HIS A 137 24.09 2.07 22.07
N TRP A 138 23.22 2.80 21.38
CA TRP A 138 22.88 2.47 20.00
C TRP A 138 22.84 3.68 19.08
N LEU A 139 23.02 3.42 17.80
CA LEU A 139 22.81 4.40 16.74
C LEU A 139 22.32 3.72 15.47
N ARG A 140 21.67 4.50 14.59
CA ARG A 140 21.31 4.10 13.23
C ARG A 140 22.33 4.66 12.24
N PRO A 141 23.31 3.87 11.76
CA PRO A 141 24.37 4.40 10.95
C PRO A 141 23.91 4.58 9.49
N GLY A 142 24.46 5.59 8.83
CA GLY A 142 24.37 5.69 7.38
C GLY A 142 25.33 4.74 6.67
N VAL A 143 24.99 4.37 5.45
CA VAL A 143 25.75 3.43 4.60
C VAL A 143 26.43 4.14 3.42
N ALA A 144 27.63 3.68 3.09
CA ALA A 144 28.37 4.18 1.94
C ALA A 144 27.57 4.09 0.64
N ALA A 145 27.78 5.07 -0.24
CA ALA A 145 27.22 5.05 -1.59
C ALA A 145 28.17 4.35 -2.58
N ASP A 146 27.64 3.64 -3.56
CA ASP A 146 28.41 3.09 -4.68
C ASP A 146 28.68 4.16 -5.75
N ALA A 147 29.33 3.78 -6.84
CA ALA A 147 29.67 4.72 -7.93
C ALA A 147 28.43 5.29 -8.64
N CYS A 148 27.27 4.68 -8.47
CA CYS A 148 25.97 5.13 -8.99
C CYS A 148 25.18 5.97 -7.97
N GLY A 149 25.76 6.28 -6.80
CA GLY A 149 25.07 7.00 -5.74
C GLY A 149 24.04 6.16 -4.98
N LYS A 150 24.04 4.84 -5.15
CA LYS A 150 23.11 3.91 -4.47
C LYS A 150 23.75 3.31 -3.24
N ILE A 151 22.98 2.59 -2.43
CA ILE A 151 23.51 1.82 -1.31
C ILE A 151 24.57 0.83 -1.81
N ARG A 152 25.76 0.88 -1.21
CA ARG A 152 26.81 -0.12 -1.49
C ARG A 152 26.32 -1.54 -1.22
N PHE A 153 26.57 -2.42 -2.17
CA PHE A 153 26.19 -3.83 -2.10
C PHE A 153 26.74 -4.50 -0.84
N GLU A 154 27.96 -4.17 -0.42
CA GLU A 154 28.60 -4.75 0.75
C GLU A 154 27.80 -4.52 2.04
N ALA A 155 27.27 -3.31 2.25
CA ALA A 155 26.49 -2.98 3.44
C ALA A 155 25.15 -3.74 3.44
N ARG A 156 24.45 -3.75 2.29
CA ARG A 156 23.20 -4.49 2.13
C ARG A 156 23.41 -5.98 2.40
N THR A 157 24.39 -6.59 1.73
CA THR A 157 24.70 -8.02 1.86
C THR A 157 25.13 -8.40 3.27
N ALA A 158 25.91 -7.57 3.96
CA ALA A 158 26.33 -7.84 5.32
C ALA A 158 25.14 -7.85 6.30
N VAL A 159 24.18 -6.93 6.15
CA VAL A 159 22.97 -6.90 6.98
C VAL A 159 22.00 -8.03 6.63
N GLU A 160 21.78 -8.31 5.35
CA GLU A 160 20.85 -9.35 4.88
C GLU A 160 21.30 -10.77 5.27
N HIS A 161 22.62 -11.02 5.27
CA HIS A 161 23.19 -12.34 5.61
C HIS A 161 23.72 -12.42 7.04
N ALA A 162 23.49 -11.40 7.87
CA ALA A 162 23.85 -11.48 9.28
C ALA A 162 23.13 -12.67 9.95
N GLN A 163 23.84 -13.34 10.85
CA GLN A 163 23.26 -14.43 11.65
C GLN A 163 22.38 -13.83 12.75
N LEU A 164 21.08 -13.75 12.49
CA LEU A 164 20.13 -13.12 13.39
C LEU A 164 19.10 -14.11 13.93
N THR A 165 18.76 -13.94 15.21
CA THR A 165 17.67 -14.67 15.88
C THR A 165 16.50 -13.72 16.12
N VAL A 166 15.28 -14.18 15.90
CA VAL A 166 14.07 -13.43 16.29
C VAL A 166 13.98 -13.39 17.81
N VAL A 167 14.03 -12.20 18.40
CA VAL A 167 13.92 -12.00 19.85
C VAL A 167 12.58 -11.44 20.29
N ALA A 168 11.86 -10.78 19.37
CA ALA A 168 10.52 -10.29 19.61
C ALA A 168 9.69 -10.28 18.32
N THR A 169 8.40 -10.58 18.49
CA THR A 169 7.37 -10.44 17.46
C THR A 169 6.27 -9.55 18.03
N THR A 170 5.98 -8.44 17.36
CA THR A 170 4.93 -7.51 17.75
C THR A 170 3.83 -7.51 16.68
N VAL A 171 2.60 -7.79 17.07
CA VAL A 171 1.44 -7.62 16.17
C VAL A 171 1.17 -6.12 16.01
N LEU A 172 1.25 -5.64 14.76
CA LEU A 172 0.94 -4.26 14.40
C LEU A 172 -0.53 -4.09 14.05
N GLY A 173 -1.16 -5.14 13.52
CA GLY A 173 -2.57 -5.19 13.22
C GLY A 173 -2.94 -6.46 12.47
N GLU A 174 -4.23 -6.70 12.33
CA GLU A 174 -4.75 -7.78 11.50
C GLU A 174 -4.68 -7.34 10.03
N SER A 175 -4.00 -8.09 9.16
CA SER A 175 -4.00 -7.87 7.71
C SER A 175 -5.07 -8.71 7.01
N ARG A 176 -5.41 -9.87 7.59
CA ARG A 176 -6.48 -10.76 7.13
C ARG A 176 -7.19 -11.43 8.31
N SER A 177 -8.50 -11.27 8.40
CA SER A 177 -9.29 -12.06 9.35
C SER A 177 -9.42 -13.51 8.89
N ALA A 178 -9.67 -14.43 9.82
CA ALA A 178 -9.94 -15.83 9.49
C ALA A 178 -11.15 -15.98 8.54
N SER A 179 -12.20 -15.18 8.72
CA SER A 179 -13.38 -15.19 7.85
C SER A 179 -13.08 -14.66 6.44
N SER A 180 -12.25 -13.62 6.32
CA SER A 180 -11.76 -13.10 5.04
C SER A 180 -10.89 -14.14 4.33
N ALA A 181 -10.01 -14.82 5.07
CA ALA A 181 -9.19 -15.91 4.53
C ALA A 181 -10.03 -17.08 4.03
N ALA A 182 -10.99 -17.55 4.84
CA ALA A 182 -11.87 -18.67 4.50
C ALA A 182 -12.77 -18.38 3.28
N SER A 183 -13.21 -17.13 3.13
CA SER A 183 -14.03 -16.70 1.97
C SER A 183 -13.21 -16.36 0.72
N GLY A 184 -11.89 -16.14 0.86
CA GLY A 184 -11.03 -15.61 -0.20
C GLY A 184 -11.35 -14.15 -0.59
N CYS A 185 -12.05 -13.43 0.28
CA CYS A 185 -12.41 -12.02 0.11
C CYS A 185 -11.36 -11.12 0.75
N PRO A 186 -10.89 -10.03 0.12
CA PRO A 186 -9.95 -9.11 0.75
C PRO A 186 -10.60 -8.37 1.93
N MET A 187 -9.82 -8.05 2.97
CA MET A 187 -10.28 -7.32 4.17
C MET A 187 -10.77 -5.90 3.88
N GLY A 188 -10.23 -5.27 2.84
CA GLY A 188 -10.61 -3.93 2.40
C GLY A 188 -10.84 -3.90 0.90
N TYR A 189 -11.81 -3.11 0.46
CA TYR A 189 -12.11 -2.92 -0.95
C TYR A 189 -12.77 -1.55 -1.18
N GLY A 190 -12.57 -0.92 -2.34
CA GLY A 190 -13.24 0.36 -2.65
C GLY A 190 -14.64 0.16 -3.21
N ASN A 191 -15.61 1.01 -2.85
CA ASN A 191 -16.90 1.03 -3.52
C ASN A 191 -16.73 1.57 -4.95
N MET A 192 -16.53 0.66 -5.91
CA MET A 192 -16.31 1.02 -7.32
C MET A 192 -17.54 1.63 -7.98
N VAL A 193 -18.75 1.35 -7.48
CA VAL A 193 -19.97 2.00 -7.99
C VAL A 193 -19.93 3.50 -7.71
N ALA A 194 -19.52 3.91 -6.50
CA ALA A 194 -19.33 5.32 -6.18
C ALA A 194 -18.21 5.94 -7.03
N ALA A 195 -17.07 5.24 -7.16
CA ALA A 195 -15.93 5.72 -7.95
C ALA A 195 -16.25 6.00 -9.42
N GLU A 196 -16.97 5.09 -10.08
CA GLU A 196 -17.32 5.25 -11.49
C GLU A 196 -18.46 6.25 -11.71
N THR A 197 -19.19 6.64 -10.66
CA THR A 197 -20.34 7.56 -10.78
C THR A 197 -20.07 8.96 -10.23
N ALA A 198 -18.94 9.20 -9.54
CA ALA A 198 -18.59 10.48 -8.92
C ALA A 198 -18.58 11.66 -9.91
N GLY A 199 -18.22 11.41 -11.19
CA GLY A 199 -18.21 12.43 -12.25
C GLY A 199 -19.54 12.69 -12.96
N GLY A 200 -20.64 12.04 -12.54
CA GLY A 200 -21.98 12.19 -13.12
C GLY A 200 -22.17 11.59 -14.52
N ARG A 201 -21.09 11.24 -15.22
CA ARG A 201 -21.15 10.49 -16.48
C ARG A 201 -21.19 8.99 -16.18
N LEU A 202 -22.31 8.37 -16.51
CA LEU A 202 -22.48 6.94 -16.32
C LEU A 202 -21.80 6.14 -17.46
N PRO A 203 -21.03 5.09 -17.13
CA PRO A 203 -20.58 4.11 -18.11
C PRO A 203 -21.76 3.46 -18.85
N GLY A 204 -21.61 3.29 -20.16
CA GLY A 204 -22.69 2.91 -21.07
C GLY A 204 -22.40 1.68 -21.93
N ALA A 205 -21.44 0.83 -21.55
CA ALA A 205 -21.23 -0.44 -22.24
C ALA A 205 -22.45 -1.37 -22.08
N GLU A 206 -22.48 -2.46 -22.86
CA GLU A 206 -23.45 -3.52 -22.63
C GLU A 206 -23.09 -4.27 -21.35
N PRO A 207 -24.02 -4.44 -20.39
CA PRO A 207 -23.75 -5.15 -19.15
C PRO A 207 -23.50 -6.62 -19.47
N ASP A 208 -22.39 -7.14 -18.97
CA ASP A 208 -22.14 -8.57 -18.91
C ASP A 208 -21.68 -8.94 -17.51
N ALA A 209 -22.13 -10.10 -17.07
CA ALA A 209 -21.82 -10.66 -15.77
C ALA A 209 -21.10 -12.00 -15.97
N PRO A 210 -20.02 -12.25 -15.21
CA PRO A 210 -19.32 -13.54 -15.25
C PRO A 210 -20.26 -14.73 -14.99
N THR A 211 -19.90 -15.90 -15.53
CA THR A 211 -20.59 -17.18 -15.31
C THR A 211 -19.71 -18.14 -14.51
N GLY A 212 -20.32 -19.22 -14.00
CA GLY A 212 -19.63 -20.24 -13.21
C GLY A 212 -19.77 -20.03 -11.71
N GLU A 213 -18.86 -20.64 -10.95
CA GLU A 213 -18.80 -20.45 -9.49
C GLU A 213 -18.30 -19.04 -9.16
N MET A 214 -19.00 -18.38 -8.26
CA MET A 214 -18.75 -17.00 -7.92
C MET A 214 -18.27 -16.87 -6.48
N ARG A 215 -17.38 -15.91 -6.25
CA ARG A 215 -17.06 -15.38 -4.94
C ARG A 215 -17.80 -14.07 -4.74
N VAL A 216 -18.54 -13.99 -3.64
CA VAL A 216 -19.31 -12.81 -3.25
C VAL A 216 -18.75 -12.29 -1.94
N CYS A 217 -18.35 -11.01 -1.93
CA CYS A 217 -17.71 -10.35 -0.80
C CYS A 217 -18.51 -9.11 -0.42
N LEU A 218 -19.01 -9.05 0.82
CA LEU A 218 -19.83 -7.95 1.32
C LEU A 218 -18.95 -7.03 2.18
N TYR A 219 -19.13 -5.74 1.99
CA TYR A 219 -18.36 -4.69 2.64
C TYR A 219 -19.27 -3.66 3.31
N THR A 220 -18.77 -3.08 4.39
CA THR A 220 -19.38 -1.94 5.09
C THR A 220 -18.48 -0.71 4.95
N VAL A 221 -19.10 0.45 4.73
CA VAL A 221 -18.41 1.74 4.59
C VAL A 221 -18.66 2.58 5.84
N ALA A 222 -17.57 2.98 6.50
CA ALA A 222 -17.64 3.82 7.69
C ALA A 222 -18.30 5.17 7.36
N PRO A 223 -19.12 5.77 8.26
CA PRO A 223 -19.81 7.02 7.97
C PRO A 223 -18.92 8.17 7.47
N ALA A 224 -17.69 8.27 7.96
CA ALA A 224 -16.73 9.31 7.57
C ALA A 224 -16.21 9.16 6.12
N GLU A 225 -16.26 7.95 5.56
CA GLU A 225 -15.81 7.64 4.19
C GLU A 225 -16.94 7.80 3.16
N ARG A 226 -18.20 7.89 3.62
CA ARG A 226 -19.37 7.94 2.73
C ARG A 226 -19.40 9.27 1.98
N GLY A 227 -19.50 9.19 0.66
CA GLY A 227 -19.55 10.36 -0.22
C GLY A 227 -18.19 10.87 -0.68
N GLY A 228 -17.08 10.20 -0.30
CA GLY A 228 -15.81 10.38 -0.99
C GLY A 228 -15.84 9.79 -2.40
N ASP A 229 -14.84 10.14 -3.22
CA ASP A 229 -14.75 9.67 -4.61
C ASP A 229 -14.60 8.15 -4.70
N LYS A 230 -13.93 7.52 -3.75
CA LYS A 230 -13.77 6.06 -3.69
C LYS A 230 -13.87 5.57 -2.24
N PRO A 231 -15.09 5.49 -1.67
CA PRO A 231 -15.29 5.13 -0.27
C PRO A 231 -14.66 3.77 0.05
N ALA A 232 -13.86 3.70 1.12
CA ALA A 232 -13.24 2.46 1.56
C ALA A 232 -14.22 1.58 2.32
N GLY A 233 -14.41 0.34 1.84
CA GLY A 233 -15.20 -0.70 2.48
C GLY A 233 -14.34 -1.66 3.29
N ARG A 234 -14.81 -2.04 4.47
CA ARG A 234 -14.26 -3.11 5.31
C ARG A 234 -15.08 -4.38 5.14
N PHE A 235 -14.40 -5.51 4.98
CA PHE A 235 -15.03 -6.82 4.84
C PHE A 235 -15.95 -7.12 6.03
N ASP A 236 -17.16 -7.54 5.72
CA ASP A 236 -18.19 -7.96 6.67
C ASP A 236 -18.31 -9.49 6.65
N ARG A 237 -18.68 -10.04 5.49
CA ARG A 237 -18.80 -11.47 5.25
C ARG A 237 -18.72 -11.78 3.76
N GLY A 238 -18.56 -13.06 3.43
CA GLY A 238 -18.51 -13.50 2.05
C GLY A 238 -18.33 -15.00 1.95
N GLY A 239 -18.35 -15.50 0.72
CA GLY A 239 -18.25 -16.92 0.44
C GLY A 239 -18.30 -17.22 -1.05
N GLN A 240 -18.21 -18.51 -1.36
CA GLN A 240 -18.46 -19.01 -2.71
C GLN A 240 -19.93 -19.37 -2.87
N ILE A 241 -20.51 -19.05 -4.01
CA ILE A 241 -21.82 -19.51 -4.45
C ILE A 241 -21.65 -20.36 -5.71
N SER A 242 -22.37 -21.49 -5.75
CA SER A 242 -22.29 -22.41 -6.88
C SER A 242 -22.83 -21.76 -8.16
N ALA A 243 -22.41 -22.26 -9.32
CA ALA A 243 -22.93 -21.80 -10.60
C ALA A 243 -24.47 -21.89 -10.70
N ALA A 244 -25.06 -22.93 -10.08
CA ALA A 244 -26.51 -23.11 -10.04
C ALA A 244 -27.22 -22.05 -9.20
N ALA A 245 -26.64 -21.66 -8.05
CA ALA A 245 -27.16 -20.58 -7.21
C ALA A 245 -26.95 -19.20 -7.84
N TRP A 246 -25.85 -19.01 -8.58
CA TRP A 246 -25.54 -17.76 -9.25
C TRP A 246 -26.40 -17.50 -10.50
N ALA A 247 -26.73 -18.53 -11.29
CA ALA A 247 -27.47 -18.38 -12.54
C ALA A 247 -28.78 -17.54 -12.43
N PRO A 248 -29.68 -17.77 -11.45
CA PRO A 248 -30.87 -16.94 -11.28
C PRO A 248 -30.53 -15.49 -10.89
N LEU A 249 -29.59 -15.28 -9.95
CA LEU A 249 -29.12 -13.95 -9.55
C LEU A 249 -28.54 -13.18 -10.75
N ARG A 250 -27.70 -13.84 -11.55
CA ARG A 250 -27.12 -13.28 -12.78
C ARG A 250 -28.20 -12.82 -13.75
N THR A 251 -29.25 -13.63 -13.94
CA THR A 251 -30.35 -13.29 -14.84
C THR A 251 -31.08 -12.04 -14.36
N THR A 252 -31.39 -11.95 -13.06
CA THR A 252 -32.03 -10.77 -12.46
C THR A 252 -31.13 -9.53 -12.54
N LEU A 253 -29.82 -9.67 -12.34
CA LEU A 253 -28.84 -8.60 -12.48
C LEU A 253 -28.79 -8.06 -13.91
N LEU A 254 -28.75 -8.93 -14.92
CA LEU A 254 -28.71 -8.52 -16.33
C LEU A 254 -30.03 -7.92 -16.82
N ALA A 255 -31.16 -8.28 -16.20
CA ALA A 255 -32.47 -7.69 -16.48
C ALA A 255 -32.66 -6.30 -15.82
N ALA A 256 -31.70 -5.83 -15.03
CA ALA A 256 -31.75 -4.53 -14.38
C ALA A 256 -31.88 -3.38 -15.40
N GLY A 257 -32.78 -2.44 -15.11
CA GLY A 257 -33.02 -1.27 -15.95
C GLY A 257 -31.90 -0.22 -15.87
N PRO A 258 -32.04 0.90 -16.60
CA PRO A 258 -31.13 2.03 -16.47
C PRO A 258 -31.15 2.59 -15.02
N PRO A 259 -30.01 3.11 -14.51
CA PRO A 259 -29.92 3.68 -13.17
C PRO A 259 -30.89 4.85 -12.99
N ALA A 260 -31.58 4.87 -11.86
CA ALA A 260 -32.45 5.98 -11.48
C ALA A 260 -31.61 7.15 -10.92
N PRO A 261 -32.09 8.41 -11.05
CA PRO A 261 -31.46 9.55 -10.37
C PRO A 261 -31.48 9.32 -8.86
N CYS A 262 -30.30 9.29 -8.24
CA CYS A 262 -30.16 9.09 -6.80
C CYS A 262 -28.78 9.60 -6.31
N THR A 263 -28.76 10.21 -5.14
CA THR A 263 -27.56 10.79 -4.50
C THR A 263 -27.26 10.19 -3.13
N ALA A 264 -27.97 9.14 -2.73
CA ALA A 264 -27.76 8.46 -1.46
C ALA A 264 -26.44 7.67 -1.50
N ASN A 265 -25.56 7.90 -0.53
CA ASN A 265 -24.31 7.16 -0.42
C ASN A 265 -24.56 5.79 0.22
N ALA A 266 -24.16 4.72 -0.45
CA ALA A 266 -24.26 3.37 0.09
C ALA A 266 -23.34 3.20 1.31
N GLY A 267 -23.90 2.69 2.40
CA GLY A 267 -23.15 2.23 3.57
C GLY A 267 -22.67 0.80 3.43
N ARG A 268 -23.19 0.05 2.45
CA ARG A 268 -22.86 -1.36 2.20
C ARG A 268 -22.82 -1.65 0.72
N PHE A 269 -21.87 -2.50 0.30
CA PHE A 269 -21.79 -2.94 -1.09
C PHE A 269 -21.25 -4.37 -1.18
N ALA A 270 -21.47 -5.01 -2.32
CA ALA A 270 -20.92 -6.31 -2.67
C ALA A 270 -19.95 -6.21 -3.85
N LEU A 271 -18.91 -7.03 -3.82
CA LEU A 271 -18.08 -7.41 -4.96
C LEU A 271 -18.41 -8.85 -5.33
N ILE A 272 -18.78 -9.08 -6.58
CA ILE A 272 -19.11 -10.39 -7.13
C ILE A 272 -18.17 -10.67 -8.30
N ARG A 273 -17.37 -11.73 -8.20
CA ARG A 273 -16.38 -12.10 -9.22
C ARG A 273 -16.27 -13.61 -9.30
N ARG A 274 -15.69 -14.16 -10.37
CA ARG A 274 -15.46 -15.60 -10.46
C ARG A 274 -14.56 -16.07 -9.32
N ALA A 275 -14.80 -17.28 -8.82
CA ALA A 275 -14.01 -17.85 -7.72
C ALA A 275 -12.51 -18.00 -8.06
N ASP A 276 -12.20 -18.23 -9.34
CA ASP A 276 -10.84 -18.29 -9.90
C ASP A 276 -10.21 -16.91 -10.18
N ASN A 277 -10.92 -15.83 -9.87
CA ASN A 277 -10.53 -14.44 -10.13
C ASN A 277 -10.26 -14.11 -11.61
N ASN A 278 -10.76 -14.91 -12.55
CA ASN A 278 -10.65 -14.61 -13.97
C ASN A 278 -11.71 -13.58 -14.39
N LEU A 279 -11.25 -12.53 -15.08
CA LEU A 279 -11.96 -11.50 -15.85
C LEU A 279 -13.38 -11.11 -15.39
N GLY A 280 -13.53 -9.80 -15.13
CA GLY A 280 -14.81 -9.14 -14.92
C GLY A 280 -15.33 -9.24 -13.48
N ALA A 281 -16.14 -8.26 -13.11
CA ALA A 281 -16.73 -8.14 -11.79
C ALA A 281 -18.08 -7.45 -11.87
N VAL A 282 -18.96 -7.76 -10.91
CA VAL A 282 -20.16 -6.99 -10.65
C VAL A 282 -20.04 -6.39 -9.25
N TYR A 283 -20.21 -5.08 -9.15
CA TYR A 283 -20.32 -4.37 -7.88
C TYR A 283 -21.77 -3.98 -7.67
N PHE A 284 -22.25 -4.07 -6.44
CA PHE A 284 -23.64 -3.78 -6.12
C PHE A 284 -23.75 -3.02 -4.80
N GLU A 285 -24.37 -1.84 -4.82
CA GLU A 285 -24.78 -1.14 -3.61
C GLU A 285 -25.93 -1.90 -2.93
N LEU A 286 -25.71 -2.41 -1.72
CA LEU A 286 -26.70 -3.21 -1.00
C LEU A 286 -27.70 -2.35 -0.23
N ASP A 287 -27.42 -1.07 -0.09
CA ASP A 287 -28.28 -0.03 0.45
C ASP A 287 -28.11 1.26 -0.38
N GLY A 288 -28.75 2.36 0.05
CA GLY A 288 -28.66 3.64 -0.67
C GLY A 288 -29.37 3.59 -2.03
N CYS A 289 -28.63 3.81 -3.12
CA CYS A 289 -29.19 3.90 -4.46
C CYS A 289 -29.35 2.55 -5.17
N HIS A 290 -28.85 1.45 -4.61
CA HIS A 290 -28.91 0.12 -5.23
C HIS A 290 -28.38 0.06 -6.67
N ARG A 291 -27.31 0.81 -6.97
CA ARG A 291 -26.70 0.80 -8.30
C ARG A 291 -25.81 -0.43 -8.48
N LEU A 292 -25.84 -0.96 -9.69
CA LEU A 292 -25.00 -2.06 -10.17
C LEU A 292 -23.94 -1.50 -11.11
N LEU A 293 -22.70 -1.94 -10.94
CA LEU A 293 -21.61 -1.68 -11.88
C LEU A 293 -21.13 -3.02 -12.42
N PHE A 294 -21.24 -3.21 -13.73
CA PHE A 294 -20.63 -4.32 -14.44
C PHE A 294 -19.29 -3.84 -14.99
N GLU A 295 -18.20 -4.51 -14.63
CA GLU A 295 -16.86 -4.27 -15.15
C GLU A 295 -16.47 -5.45 -16.02
N THR A 296 -16.18 -5.18 -17.29
CA THR A 296 -15.89 -6.19 -18.31
C THR A 296 -14.65 -5.80 -19.10
N ALA A 297 -14.13 -6.71 -19.92
CA ALA A 297 -13.01 -6.40 -20.81
C ALA A 297 -13.34 -5.33 -21.87
N SER A 298 -14.62 -5.16 -22.23
CA SER A 298 -15.07 -4.17 -23.22
C SER A 298 -15.48 -2.83 -22.60
N GLY A 299 -15.40 -2.70 -21.27
CA GLY A 299 -15.72 -1.49 -20.53
C GLY A 299 -16.71 -1.73 -19.40
N SER A 300 -17.22 -0.63 -18.86
CA SER A 300 -18.13 -0.63 -17.71
C SER A 300 -19.55 -0.24 -18.07
N ALA A 301 -20.52 -0.77 -17.34
CA ALA A 301 -21.94 -0.44 -17.48
C ALA A 301 -22.58 -0.25 -16.11
N VAL A 302 -23.43 0.77 -15.95
CA VAL A 302 -24.21 0.96 -14.72
C VAL A 302 -25.69 0.63 -14.95
N ARG A 303 -26.32 -0.05 -13.99
CA ARG A 303 -27.75 -0.42 -13.98
C ARG A 303 -28.39 -0.21 -12.62
N GLN A 304 -29.72 -0.26 -12.57
CA GLN A 304 -30.51 -0.13 -11.36
C GLN A 304 -30.87 -1.50 -10.77
N GLY A 305 -30.24 -1.86 -9.66
CA GLY A 305 -30.67 -2.98 -8.83
C GLY A 305 -31.88 -2.61 -7.96
N THR A 306 -32.32 -3.57 -7.14
CA THR A 306 -33.46 -3.39 -6.23
C THR A 306 -33.11 -3.84 -4.81
N PRO A 307 -33.84 -3.37 -3.78
CA PRO A 307 -33.68 -3.87 -2.42
C PRO A 307 -33.92 -5.39 -2.31
N ALA A 308 -34.85 -5.94 -3.11
CA ALA A 308 -35.14 -7.37 -3.11
C ALA A 308 -33.95 -8.20 -3.62
N LEU A 309 -33.29 -7.71 -4.69
CA LEU A 309 -32.08 -8.32 -5.24
C LEU A 309 -30.91 -8.23 -4.26
N ALA A 310 -30.75 -7.10 -3.55
CA ALA A 310 -29.74 -6.96 -2.50
C ALA A 310 -29.96 -8.02 -1.40
N ALA A 311 -31.19 -8.14 -0.90
CA ALA A 311 -31.53 -9.12 0.12
C ALA A 311 -31.36 -10.58 -0.36
N GLU A 312 -31.58 -10.86 -1.66
CA GLU A 312 -31.34 -12.18 -2.24
C GLU A 312 -29.86 -12.52 -2.30
N LEU A 313 -29.03 -11.58 -2.78
CA LEU A 313 -27.57 -11.74 -2.80
C LEU A 313 -27.02 -11.95 -1.39
N GLU A 314 -27.52 -11.21 -0.41
CA GLU A 314 -27.11 -11.33 0.99
C GLU A 314 -27.48 -12.68 1.64
N ARG A 315 -28.53 -13.36 1.16
CA ARG A 315 -28.91 -14.70 1.64
C ARG A 315 -28.09 -15.81 0.98
N ALA A 316 -27.47 -15.52 -0.18
CA ALA A 316 -26.68 -16.49 -0.91
C ALA A 316 -25.29 -16.73 -0.29
N VAL A 317 -24.84 -15.83 0.60
CA VAL A 317 -23.58 -15.89 1.37
C VAL A 317 -23.83 -16.01 2.86
#